data_AF-A0A950FK07-F1
#
_entry.id   AF-A0A950FK07-F1
#
_cell.length_a   1.000
_cell.length_b   1.000
_cell.length_c   1.000
_cell.angle_alpha   90.00
_cell.angle_beta   90.00
_cell.angle_gamma   90.00
#
_symmetry.space_group_name_H-M   'P 1'
#
loop_
_entity.id
_entity.type
_entity.pdbx_description
1 polymer ?
#
loop_
_entity_poly.entity_id
_entity_poly.type
_entity_poly.pdbx_seq_one_letter_code
_entity_poly.pdbx_strand_id
1 'polypeptide(L)'
;MELRLLTTESERTIFLSHLNQARAEHGTSFRENSQFRLANRQRLDCSRLYGLFQNVTALADTMIAGIAMHDLRSFPQSCSEPDLSHLPADRVVECSDHWSLSNGAGMLVWAGLAVPMRLLGIRAVLAYLAAGEGTCAHAGFYELMGFVPAGPVIPHPFVEDTRGEKLLVQPVIVEGDALDKGVKELSKACTEYSDDARIFHLKNFIRPLMRRASLRSTLLNGVTLASLSENRAAA
;
A
#
# COMPACT_ATOMS: atom_id res chain seq x y z
N MET A 1 11.18 11.21 -9.53
CA MET A 1 9.73 11.02 -9.30
C MET A 1 9.33 11.91 -8.15
N GLU A 2 8.05 12.26 -8.04
CA GLU A 2 7.52 13.17 -7.02
C GLU A 2 6.40 12.45 -6.26
N LEU A 3 6.52 12.33 -4.93
CA LEU A 3 5.37 12.02 -4.07
C LEU A 3 4.86 13.34 -3.49
N ARG A 4 3.56 13.60 -3.63
CA ARG A 4 2.94 14.86 -3.20
C ARG A 4 1.68 14.62 -2.37
N LEU A 5 1.55 15.39 -1.28
CA LEU A 5 0.31 15.51 -0.53
C LEU A 5 -0.75 16.24 -1.37
N LEU A 6 -1.89 15.60 -1.57
CA LEU A 6 -3.02 16.12 -2.34
C LEU A 6 -3.89 17.00 -1.45
N THR A 7 -3.99 18.28 -1.80
CA THR A 7 -4.59 19.30 -0.91
C THR A 7 -5.85 19.92 -1.48
N THR A 8 -6.06 19.84 -2.80
CA THR A 8 -7.25 20.39 -3.44
C THR A 8 -8.34 19.34 -3.59
N GLU A 9 -9.60 19.77 -3.61
CA GLU A 9 -10.75 18.88 -3.85
C GLU A 9 -10.65 18.15 -5.20
N SER A 10 -10.14 18.84 -6.23
CA SER A 10 -9.91 18.27 -7.56
C SER A 10 -8.91 17.12 -7.51
N GLU A 11 -7.74 17.31 -6.87
CA GLU A 11 -6.73 16.25 -6.72
C GLU A 11 -7.27 15.04 -5.95
N ARG A 12 -8.04 15.29 -4.88
CA ARG A 12 -8.64 14.23 -4.06
C ARG A 12 -9.70 13.45 -4.84
N THR A 13 -10.47 14.13 -5.70
CA THR A 13 -11.44 13.47 -6.60
C THR A 13 -10.74 12.58 -7.62
N ILE A 14 -9.65 13.07 -8.21
CA ILE A 14 -8.84 12.30 -9.16
C ILE A 14 -8.21 11.07 -8.50
N PHE A 15 -7.70 11.21 -7.27
CA PHE A 15 -7.20 10.08 -6.49
C PHE A 15 -8.23 8.96 -6.35
N LEU A 16 -9.48 9.29 -6.02
CA LEU A 16 -10.55 8.30 -5.88
C LEU A 16 -10.93 7.66 -7.21
N SER A 17 -10.90 8.43 -8.30
CA SER A 17 -11.09 7.90 -9.65
C SER A 17 -10.03 6.85 -10.00
N HIS A 18 -8.74 7.17 -9.80
CA HIS A 18 -7.65 6.23 -10.09
C HIS A 18 -7.62 5.03 -9.14
N LEU A 19 -7.99 5.19 -7.87
CA LEU A 19 -8.18 4.08 -6.95
C LEU A 19 -9.22 3.08 -7.50
N ASN A 20 -10.35 3.56 -7.99
CA ASN A 20 -11.39 2.72 -8.58
C ASN A 20 -10.91 2.06 -9.88
N GLN A 21 -10.18 2.79 -10.73
CA GLN A 21 -9.55 2.23 -11.91
C GLN A 21 -8.59 1.09 -11.57
N ALA A 22 -7.67 1.31 -10.62
CA ALA A 22 -6.70 0.30 -10.20
C ALA A 22 -7.40 -0.95 -9.64
N ARG A 23 -8.48 -0.78 -8.85
CA ARG A 23 -9.29 -1.91 -8.37
C ARG A 23 -9.89 -2.71 -9.52
N ALA A 24 -10.40 -2.03 -10.56
CA ALA A 24 -10.97 -2.69 -11.73
C ALA A 24 -9.91 -3.44 -12.56
N GLU A 25 -8.73 -2.84 -12.77
CA GLU A 25 -7.64 -3.42 -13.58
C GLU A 25 -7.00 -4.66 -12.93
N HIS A 26 -6.83 -4.65 -11.61
CA HIS A 26 -6.23 -5.79 -10.88
C HIS A 26 -7.20 -6.96 -10.67
N GLY A 27 -8.38 -6.94 -11.31
CA GLY A 27 -9.40 -7.99 -11.19
C GLY A 27 -9.98 -8.13 -9.78
N THR A 28 -9.59 -7.24 -8.87
CA THR A 28 -10.15 -7.18 -7.52
C THR A 28 -11.59 -6.74 -7.65
N SER A 29 -12.50 -7.71 -7.60
CA SER A 29 -13.94 -7.54 -7.74
C SER A 29 -14.56 -6.88 -6.50
N PHE A 30 -13.87 -5.88 -5.96
CA PHE A 30 -14.22 -5.18 -4.75
C PHE A 30 -14.71 -3.78 -5.08
N ARG A 31 -15.77 -3.37 -4.41
CA ARG A 31 -16.36 -2.04 -4.51
C ARG A 31 -16.59 -1.46 -3.13
N GLU A 32 -16.84 -0.16 -3.10
CA GLU A 32 -17.24 0.49 -1.85
C GLU A 32 -18.57 -0.10 -1.34
N ASN A 33 -18.62 -0.42 -0.05
CA ASN A 33 -19.83 -0.83 0.62
C ASN A 33 -20.79 0.37 0.75
N SER A 34 -21.97 0.26 0.13
CA SER A 34 -22.95 1.34 0.07
C SER A 34 -23.50 1.76 1.45
N GLN A 35 -23.58 0.83 2.40
CA GLN A 35 -24.07 1.07 3.76
C GLN A 35 -23.15 2.00 4.55
N PHE A 36 -21.83 1.91 4.33
CA PHE A 36 -20.82 2.65 5.07
C PHE A 36 -20.14 3.75 4.25
N ARG A 37 -20.73 4.15 3.11
CA ARG A 37 -20.19 5.20 2.23
C ARG A 37 -19.90 6.51 2.95
N LEU A 38 -20.81 6.97 3.81
CA LEU A 38 -20.64 8.23 4.54
C LEU A 38 -19.44 8.16 5.50
N ALA A 39 -19.31 7.07 6.25
CA ALA A 39 -18.20 6.85 7.16
C ALA A 39 -16.87 6.69 6.41
N ASN A 40 -16.87 5.98 5.27
CA ASN A 40 -15.69 5.86 4.41
C ASN A 40 -15.27 7.23 3.84
N ARG A 41 -16.23 8.07 3.48
CA ARG A 41 -15.95 9.44 3.02
C ARG A 41 -15.33 10.29 4.12
N GLN A 42 -15.88 10.24 5.33
CA GLN A 42 -15.31 10.93 6.50
C GLN A 42 -13.88 10.47 6.78
N ARG A 43 -13.61 9.16 6.75
CA ARG A 43 -12.24 8.61 6.87
C ARG A 43 -11.29 9.22 5.85
N LEU A 44 -11.71 9.26 4.58
CA LEU A 44 -10.90 9.82 3.51
C LEU A 44 -10.69 11.33 3.72
N ASP A 45 -11.72 12.08 4.12
CA ASP A 45 -11.64 13.52 4.42
C ASP A 45 -10.68 13.84 5.58
N CYS A 46 -10.59 12.94 6.56
CA CYS A 46 -9.58 12.99 7.64
C CYS A 46 -8.19 12.50 7.21
N SER A 47 -8.06 11.86 6.05
CA SER A 47 -6.80 11.28 5.57
C SER A 47 -5.94 12.26 4.77
N ARG A 48 -4.64 12.15 5.01
CA ARG A 48 -3.59 12.69 4.12
C ARG A 48 -3.50 11.76 2.91
N LEU A 49 -3.90 12.25 1.74
CA LEU A 49 -3.82 11.51 0.49
C LEU A 49 -2.52 11.87 -0.21
N TYR A 50 -1.70 10.88 -0.54
CA TYR A 50 -0.47 11.09 -1.29
C TYR A 50 -0.59 10.49 -2.69
N GLY A 51 -0.19 11.26 -3.69
CA GLY A 51 -0.08 10.82 -5.08
C GLY A 51 1.38 10.77 -5.53
N LEU A 52 1.73 9.71 -6.27
CA LEU A 52 3.04 9.56 -6.91
C LEU A 52 2.95 9.94 -8.39
N PHE A 53 3.93 10.71 -8.84
CA PHE A 53 4.04 11.22 -10.19
C PHE A 53 5.40 10.87 -10.80
N GLN A 54 5.40 10.57 -12.10
CA GLN A 54 6.61 10.30 -12.86
C GLN A 54 7.52 11.53 -12.91
N ASN A 55 6.92 12.71 -13.14
CA ASN A 55 7.60 13.99 -13.31
C ASN A 55 7.23 14.98 -12.19
N VAL A 56 8.14 15.91 -11.93
CA VAL A 56 7.92 17.03 -11.01
C VAL A 56 6.86 17.96 -11.59
N THR A 57 6.03 18.56 -10.74
CA THR A 57 4.90 19.44 -11.13
C THR A 57 3.85 18.82 -12.06
N ALA A 58 3.81 17.49 -12.14
CA ALA A 58 2.83 16.83 -13.00
C ALA A 58 1.39 17.08 -12.51
N LEU A 59 0.48 17.14 -13.48
CA LEU A 59 -0.95 17.29 -13.23
C LEU A 59 -1.51 16.06 -12.52
N ALA A 60 -2.56 16.27 -11.71
CA ALA A 60 -3.14 15.24 -10.85
C ALA A 60 -3.65 14.00 -11.61
N ASP A 61 -4.16 14.20 -12.83
CA ASP A 61 -4.63 13.16 -13.75
C ASP A 61 -3.52 12.24 -14.28
N THR A 62 -2.25 12.61 -14.10
CA THR A 62 -1.09 11.78 -14.47
C THR A 62 -0.51 10.96 -13.31
N MET A 63 -1.22 10.92 -12.17
CA MET A 63 -0.80 10.16 -10.99
C MET A 63 -0.74 8.66 -11.29
N ILE A 64 0.38 8.03 -10.97
CA ILE A 64 0.66 6.63 -11.30
C ILE A 64 0.45 5.66 -10.13
N ALA A 65 0.40 6.17 -8.90
CA ALA A 65 0.12 5.41 -7.68
C ALA A 65 -0.33 6.35 -6.56
N GLY A 66 -0.96 5.81 -5.52
CA GLY A 66 -1.41 6.59 -4.38
C GLY A 66 -1.63 5.78 -3.10
N ILE A 67 -1.73 6.49 -1.98
CA ILE A 67 -2.05 5.93 -0.66
C ILE A 67 -2.78 6.97 0.21
N ALA A 68 -3.66 6.48 1.09
CA ALA A 68 -4.27 7.27 2.14
C ALA A 68 -3.61 6.95 3.49
N MET A 69 -3.33 7.98 4.29
CA MET A 69 -2.76 7.85 5.62
C MET A 69 -3.50 8.75 6.62
N HIS A 70 -4.01 8.19 7.71
CA HIS A 70 -4.56 8.96 8.83
C HIS A 70 -4.05 8.43 10.16
N ASP A 71 -3.92 9.31 11.15
CA ASP A 71 -3.64 8.91 12.53
C ASP A 71 -4.93 8.55 13.26
N LEU A 72 -4.83 7.65 14.25
CA LEU A 72 -5.99 7.11 14.96
C LEU A 72 -6.70 8.15 15.85
N ARG A 73 -6.06 9.30 16.13
CA ARG A 73 -6.71 10.43 16.81
C ARG A 73 -7.63 11.19 15.86
N SER A 74 -7.21 11.38 14.61
CA SER A 74 -7.97 12.14 13.61
C SER A 74 -9.17 11.34 13.08
N PHE A 75 -9.03 10.02 12.98
CA PHE A 75 -10.11 9.10 12.64
C PHE A 75 -9.78 7.70 13.22
N PRO A 76 -10.73 7.00 13.86
CA PRO A 76 -10.46 5.68 14.44
C PRO A 76 -10.12 4.66 13.36
N GLN A 77 -9.36 3.62 13.73
CA GLN A 77 -9.02 2.53 12.81
C GLN A 77 -10.26 1.95 12.13
N SER A 78 -10.13 1.60 10.85
CA SER A 78 -11.24 1.14 10.03
C SER A 78 -11.86 -0.14 10.58
N CYS A 79 -11.07 -1.09 11.07
CA CYS A 79 -11.57 -2.33 11.63
C CYS A 79 -11.33 -2.40 13.14
N SER A 80 -12.13 -3.18 13.88
CA SER A 80 -12.04 -3.23 15.35
C SER A 80 -10.76 -3.85 15.91
N GLU A 81 -9.98 -4.55 15.09
CA GLU A 81 -8.72 -5.19 15.48
C GLU A 81 -7.54 -4.59 14.70
N PRO A 82 -6.31 -4.65 15.25
CA PRO A 82 -5.95 -5.03 16.63
C PRO A 82 -6.31 -3.96 17.68
N ASP A 83 -6.21 -4.33 18.96
CA ASP A 83 -6.13 -3.36 20.07
C ASP A 83 -4.76 -2.65 20.09
N LEU A 84 -4.78 -1.34 19.84
CA LEU A 84 -3.61 -0.46 19.83
C LEU A 84 -3.62 0.56 20.98
N SER A 85 -4.44 0.32 22.02
CA SER A 85 -4.58 1.22 23.18
C SER A 85 -3.30 1.43 23.99
N HIS A 86 -2.32 0.54 23.82
CA HIS A 86 -0.99 0.65 24.43
C HIS A 86 -0.10 1.72 23.74
N LEU A 87 -0.52 2.26 22.59
CA LEU A 87 0.19 3.30 21.85
C LEU A 87 -0.63 4.61 21.82
N PRO A 88 0.04 5.78 21.76
CA PRO A 88 -0.66 7.04 21.60
C PRO A 88 -1.28 7.15 20.20
N ALA A 89 -2.59 7.38 20.14
CA ALA A 89 -3.38 7.37 18.91
C ALA A 89 -2.91 8.36 17.83
N ASP A 90 -2.25 9.45 18.21
CA ASP A 90 -1.67 10.42 17.27
C ASP A 90 -0.29 10.03 16.71
N ARG A 91 0.26 8.89 17.15
CA ARG A 91 1.50 8.28 16.64
C ARG A 91 1.28 6.92 16.00
N VAL A 92 0.03 6.47 15.90
CA VAL A 92 -0.34 5.28 15.14
C VAL A 92 -1.06 5.75 13.90
N VAL A 93 -0.62 5.29 12.74
CA VAL A 93 -1.30 5.60 11.47
C VAL A 93 -1.85 4.34 10.83
N GLU A 94 -3.05 4.47 10.27
CA GLU A 94 -3.55 3.51 9.31
C GLU A 94 -3.16 3.97 7.91
N CYS A 95 -2.53 3.07 7.15
CA CYS A 95 -2.28 3.22 5.73
C CYS A 95 -3.27 2.36 4.95
N SER A 96 -4.12 3.01 4.17
CA SER A 96 -5.19 2.36 3.42
C SER A 96 -5.18 2.84 1.97
N ASP A 97 -6.04 2.25 1.14
CA ASP A 97 -6.24 2.67 -0.26
C ASP A 97 -4.91 2.82 -1.01
N HIS A 98 -4.00 1.87 -0.80
CA HIS A 98 -2.74 1.79 -1.53
C HIS A 98 -3.00 1.16 -2.89
N TRP A 99 -2.72 1.91 -3.96
CA TRP A 99 -2.96 1.47 -5.34
C TRP A 99 -1.83 1.92 -6.27
N SER A 100 -1.73 1.24 -7.42
CA SER A 100 -0.68 1.51 -8.41
C SER A 100 -1.15 1.10 -9.81
N LEU A 101 -1.02 2.02 -10.78
CA LEU A 101 -1.28 1.82 -12.21
C LEU A 101 0.02 1.52 -13.00
N SER A 102 1.16 1.48 -12.30
CA SER A 102 2.46 1.16 -12.91
C SER A 102 3.26 0.19 -12.05
N ASN A 103 4.03 -0.70 -12.70
CA ASN A 103 4.82 -1.70 -12.00
C ASN A 103 5.87 -1.06 -11.09
N GLY A 104 5.86 -1.48 -9.82
CA GLY A 104 6.76 -1.01 -8.78
C GLY A 104 6.43 0.36 -8.19
N ALA A 105 5.50 1.14 -8.78
CA ALA A 105 5.19 2.50 -8.31
C ALA A 105 4.63 2.50 -6.87
N GLY A 106 3.86 1.49 -6.47
CA GLY A 106 3.44 1.32 -5.07
C GLY A 106 4.60 1.22 -4.05
N MET A 107 5.74 0.60 -4.42
CA MET A 107 6.92 0.57 -3.54
C MET A 107 7.54 1.96 -3.38
N LEU A 108 7.49 2.81 -4.41
CA LEU A 108 7.94 4.20 -4.29
C LEU A 108 7.02 5.05 -3.45
N VAL A 109 5.72 4.75 -3.44
CA VAL A 109 4.77 5.40 -2.52
C VAL A 109 5.21 5.17 -1.08
N TRP A 110 5.49 3.93 -0.68
CA TRP A 110 6.02 3.62 0.65
C TRP A 110 7.38 4.26 0.92
N ALA A 111 8.26 4.29 -0.08
CA ALA A 111 9.56 4.95 0.06
C ALA A 111 9.45 6.45 0.33
N GLY A 112 8.53 7.13 -0.36
CA GLY A 112 8.26 8.52 -0.10
C GLY A 112 7.52 8.74 1.22
N LEU A 113 6.57 7.85 1.59
CA LEU A 113 5.78 7.96 2.81
C LEU A 113 6.62 7.75 4.09
N ALA A 114 7.76 7.06 4.00
CA ALA A 114 8.71 6.93 5.10
C ALA A 114 9.19 8.30 5.63
N VAL A 115 9.33 9.31 4.78
CA VAL A 115 9.79 10.65 5.20
C VAL A 115 8.74 11.36 6.05
N PRO A 116 7.46 11.56 5.62
CA PRO A 116 6.46 12.16 6.49
C PRO A 116 6.19 11.31 7.73
N MET A 117 6.25 9.97 7.67
CA MET A 117 6.15 9.13 8.87
C MET A 117 7.22 9.47 9.91
N ARG A 118 8.46 9.65 9.47
CA ARG A 118 9.57 10.08 10.33
C ARG A 118 9.34 11.48 10.92
N LEU A 119 8.95 12.44 10.07
CA LEU A 119 8.72 13.83 10.50
C LEU A 119 7.57 13.93 11.51
N LEU A 120 6.54 13.09 11.34
CA LEU A 120 5.40 13.00 12.26
C LEU A 120 5.70 12.14 13.49
N GLY A 121 6.87 11.52 13.61
CA GLY A 121 7.23 10.67 14.75
C GLY A 121 6.30 9.48 14.94
N ILE A 122 5.86 8.86 13.84
CA ILE A 122 4.99 7.68 13.85
C ILE A 122 5.71 6.50 14.52
N ARG A 123 4.97 5.77 15.36
CA ARG A 123 5.45 4.63 16.16
C ARG A 123 4.92 3.28 15.69
N ALA A 124 3.77 3.28 15.03
CA ALA A 124 3.23 2.08 14.41
C ALA A 124 2.47 2.43 13.13
N VAL A 125 2.54 1.53 12.15
CA VAL A 125 1.77 1.60 10.92
C VAL A 125 0.89 0.36 10.82
N LEU A 126 -0.41 0.59 10.76
CA LEU A 126 -1.44 -0.43 10.57
C LEU A 126 -1.88 -0.46 9.10
N ALA A 127 -2.10 -1.65 8.56
CA ALA A 127 -2.75 -1.83 7.27
C ALA A 127 -3.67 -3.07 7.30
N TYR A 128 -4.66 -3.10 6.41
CA TYR A 128 -5.58 -4.21 6.25
C TYR A 128 -5.39 -4.83 4.86
N LEU A 129 -4.85 -6.04 4.81
CA LEU A 129 -4.57 -6.73 3.54
C LEU A 129 -5.69 -7.71 3.21
N ALA A 130 -6.16 -7.75 1.96
CA ALA A 130 -7.13 -8.75 1.53
C ALA A 130 -6.65 -10.18 1.85
N ALA A 131 -7.53 -11.00 2.42
CA ALA A 131 -7.25 -12.37 2.84
C ALA A 131 -8.19 -13.37 2.12
N GLY A 132 -7.68 -14.55 1.75
CA GLY A 132 -8.44 -15.61 1.07
C GLY A 132 -7.61 -16.41 0.05
N GLU A 133 -8.18 -17.50 -0.47
CA GLU A 133 -7.57 -18.23 -1.58
C GLU A 133 -7.60 -17.39 -2.86
N GLY A 134 -6.45 -17.21 -3.51
CA GLY A 134 -6.32 -16.37 -4.71
C GLY A 134 -6.24 -14.86 -4.44
N THR A 135 -6.21 -14.39 -3.18
CA THR A 135 -6.04 -12.96 -2.88
C THR A 135 -4.57 -12.53 -2.97
N CYS A 136 -4.32 -11.55 -3.85
CA CYS A 136 -3.16 -10.67 -4.05
C CYS A 136 -1.79 -11.09 -3.47
N ALA A 137 -0.83 -11.26 -4.39
CA ALA A 137 0.61 -11.46 -4.20
C ALA A 137 1.37 -10.34 -3.44
N HIS A 138 0.69 -9.52 -2.63
CA HIS A 138 1.26 -8.40 -1.90
C HIS A 138 1.71 -8.75 -0.48
N ALA A 139 1.32 -9.90 0.07
CA ALA A 139 1.75 -10.34 1.41
C ALA A 139 3.29 -10.32 1.55
N GLY A 140 4.01 -10.83 0.55
CA GLY A 140 5.48 -10.81 0.57
C GLY A 140 6.09 -9.40 0.53
N PHE A 141 5.40 -8.41 -0.05
CA PHE A 141 5.87 -7.01 -0.03
C PHE A 141 5.76 -6.42 1.38
N TYR A 142 4.62 -6.61 2.05
CA TYR A 142 4.43 -6.11 3.41
C TYR A 142 5.34 -6.84 4.41
N GLU A 143 5.50 -8.15 4.27
CA GLU A 143 6.46 -8.93 5.07
C GLU A 143 7.90 -8.41 4.91
N LEU A 144 8.33 -8.10 3.68
CA LEU A 144 9.65 -7.50 3.42
C LEU A 144 9.82 -6.11 4.07
N MET A 145 8.73 -5.37 4.30
CA MET A 145 8.74 -4.12 5.04
C MET A 145 8.68 -4.31 6.56
N GLY A 146 8.62 -5.54 7.04
CA GLY A 146 8.58 -5.88 8.46
C GLY A 146 7.17 -5.90 9.06
N PHE A 147 6.13 -5.87 8.24
CA PHE A 147 4.76 -6.06 8.74
C PHE A 147 4.55 -7.50 9.20
N VAL A 148 3.85 -7.64 10.31
CA VAL A 148 3.43 -8.92 10.88
C VAL A 148 1.92 -8.95 11.07
N PRO A 149 1.28 -10.14 10.98
CA PRO A 149 -0.13 -10.29 11.34
C PRO A 149 -0.41 -9.78 12.76
N ALA A 150 -1.47 -9.00 12.92
CA ALA A 150 -1.83 -8.34 14.16
C ALA A 150 -3.29 -8.61 14.53
N GLY A 151 -3.65 -9.89 14.67
CA GLY A 151 -5.00 -10.31 15.02
C GLY A 151 -5.66 -11.22 13.97
N PRO A 152 -6.94 -11.56 14.16
CA PRO A 152 -7.66 -12.48 13.28
C PRO A 152 -8.00 -11.83 11.94
N VAL A 153 -8.26 -12.67 10.93
CA VAL A 153 -8.89 -12.23 9.69
C VAL A 153 -10.33 -11.78 9.99
N ILE A 154 -10.69 -10.59 9.53
CA ILE A 154 -11.99 -9.96 9.83
C ILE A 154 -12.61 -9.30 8.59
N PRO A 155 -13.93 -9.06 8.57
CA PRO A 155 -14.59 -8.36 7.47
C PRO A 155 -14.29 -6.86 7.48
N HIS A 156 -13.81 -6.32 6.35
CA HIS A 156 -13.59 -4.89 6.17
C HIS A 156 -14.92 -4.15 6.03
N PRO A 157 -15.15 -3.03 6.74
CA PRO A 157 -16.48 -2.39 6.76
C PRO A 157 -16.80 -1.62 5.48
N PHE A 158 -15.78 -1.08 4.80
CA PHE A 158 -15.98 -0.18 3.66
C PHE A 158 -15.91 -0.85 2.29
N VAL A 159 -15.62 -2.15 2.24
CA VAL A 159 -15.32 -2.85 0.99
C VAL A 159 -16.10 -4.17 0.92
N GLU A 160 -16.78 -4.39 -0.19
CA GLU A 160 -17.55 -5.60 -0.47
C GLU A 160 -17.20 -6.17 -1.84
N ASP A 161 -17.43 -7.46 -2.05
CA ASP A 161 -17.31 -8.11 -3.35
C ASP A 161 -18.53 -7.82 -4.25
N THR A 162 -18.53 -8.35 -5.47
CA THR A 162 -19.64 -8.20 -6.44
C THR A 162 -20.95 -8.83 -5.98
N ARG A 163 -20.93 -9.73 -5.00
CA ARG A 163 -22.10 -10.36 -4.39
C ARG A 163 -22.61 -9.58 -3.17
N GLY A 164 -21.90 -8.54 -2.74
CA GLY A 164 -22.22 -7.75 -1.55
C GLY A 164 -21.64 -8.32 -0.26
N GLU A 165 -20.80 -9.36 -0.33
CA GLU A 165 -20.13 -9.92 0.83
C GLU A 165 -18.93 -9.05 1.22
N LYS A 166 -18.74 -8.82 2.51
CA LYS A 166 -17.62 -7.99 2.98
C LYS A 166 -16.28 -8.64 2.64
N LEU A 167 -15.33 -7.83 2.18
CA LEU A 167 -13.96 -8.29 1.93
C LEU A 167 -13.32 -8.73 3.25
N LEU A 168 -12.83 -9.97 3.31
CA LEU A 168 -12.01 -10.43 4.42
C LEU A 168 -10.61 -9.82 4.35
N VAL A 169 -10.12 -9.32 5.47
CA VAL A 169 -8.81 -8.70 5.60
C VAL A 169 -8.03 -9.25 6.79
N GLN A 170 -6.72 -9.41 6.61
CA GLN A 170 -5.75 -9.64 7.66
C GLN A 170 -5.22 -8.28 8.14
N PRO A 171 -5.46 -7.89 9.41
CA PRO A 171 -4.75 -6.78 10.02
C PRO A 171 -3.26 -7.10 10.10
N VAL A 172 -2.44 -6.16 9.66
CA VAL A 172 -0.97 -6.25 9.76
C VAL A 172 -0.42 -4.97 10.34
N ILE A 173 0.62 -5.09 11.16
CA ILE A 173 1.27 -3.96 11.82
C ILE A 173 2.78 -4.02 11.64
N VAL A 174 3.42 -2.85 11.56
CA VAL A 174 4.86 -2.70 11.78
C VAL A 174 5.09 -1.61 12.82
N GLU A 175 5.94 -1.90 13.80
CA GLU A 175 6.23 -1.02 14.94
C GLU A 175 7.66 -1.22 15.44
N GLY A 176 8.09 -0.36 16.38
CA GLY A 176 9.40 -0.45 17.03
C GLY A 176 10.58 -0.47 16.05
N ASP A 177 11.57 -1.31 16.35
CA ASP A 177 12.82 -1.40 15.56
C ASP A 177 12.58 -1.74 14.09
N ALA A 178 11.55 -2.54 13.78
CA ALA A 178 11.22 -2.91 12.42
C ALA A 178 10.75 -1.69 11.62
N LEU A 179 9.88 -0.87 12.21
CA LEU A 179 9.44 0.39 11.61
C LEU A 179 10.60 1.37 11.46
N ASP A 180 11.40 1.56 12.51
CA ASP A 180 12.53 2.49 12.49
C ASP A 180 13.55 2.12 11.42
N LYS A 181 13.86 0.83 11.29
CA LYS A 181 14.73 0.31 10.23
C LYS A 181 14.10 0.52 8.86
N GLY A 182 12.83 0.18 8.70
CA GLY A 182 12.10 0.34 7.44
C GLY A 182 12.10 1.80 6.97
N VAL A 183 11.70 2.72 7.85
CA VAL A 183 11.68 4.16 7.61
C VAL A 183 13.07 4.69 7.28
N LYS A 184 14.10 4.28 8.04
CA LYS A 184 15.49 4.70 7.79
C LYS A 184 16.00 4.24 6.43
N GLU A 185 15.71 3.01 6.02
CA GLU A 185 16.17 2.49 4.72
C GLU A 185 15.38 3.09 3.55
N LEU A 186 14.06 3.15 3.67
CA LEU A 186 13.17 3.69 2.64
C LEU A 186 13.38 5.19 2.41
N SER A 187 13.60 5.98 3.46
CA SER A 187 13.83 7.43 3.35
C SER A 187 15.09 7.79 2.56
N LYS A 188 16.07 6.89 2.40
CA LYS A 188 17.25 7.11 1.54
C LYS A 188 16.90 7.30 0.06
N ALA A 189 15.71 6.85 -0.34
CA ALA A 189 15.19 7.09 -1.67
C ALA A 189 14.83 8.56 -1.91
N CYS A 190 14.45 9.28 -0.85
CA CYS A 190 14.11 10.68 -0.92
C CYS A 190 15.38 11.51 -0.97
N THR A 191 15.51 12.34 -2.01
CA THR A 191 16.66 13.23 -2.18
C THR A 191 16.40 14.59 -1.54
N GLU A 192 15.18 15.08 -1.66
CA GLU A 192 14.76 16.42 -1.26
C GLU A 192 13.28 16.39 -0.92
N TYR A 193 12.85 17.29 -0.05
CA TYR A 193 11.44 17.54 0.20
C TYR A 193 11.20 19.03 0.46
N SER A 194 9.98 19.51 0.21
CA SER A 194 9.60 20.91 0.39
C SER A 194 9.59 21.32 1.87
N ASP A 195 9.76 22.61 2.16
CA ASP A 195 9.80 23.14 3.54
C ASP A 195 8.53 22.81 4.35
N ASP A 196 7.37 22.75 3.69
CA ASP A 196 6.09 22.37 4.28
C ASP A 196 5.86 20.85 4.37
N ALA A 197 6.86 20.05 4.00
CA ALA A 197 6.83 18.59 3.98
C ALA A 197 5.63 18.01 3.20
N ARG A 198 5.25 18.67 2.09
CA ARG A 198 4.18 18.21 1.20
C ARG A 198 4.67 17.53 -0.06
N ILE A 199 5.87 17.87 -0.53
CA ILE A 199 6.44 17.36 -1.78
C ILE A 199 7.73 16.63 -1.44
N PHE A 200 7.91 15.43 -1.98
CA PHE A 200 9.08 14.57 -1.76
C PHE A 200 9.62 14.09 -3.11
N HIS A 201 10.86 14.45 -3.41
CA HIS A 201 11.56 14.00 -4.61
C HIS A 201 12.23 12.65 -4.35
N LEU A 202 11.93 11.67 -5.20
CA LEU A 202 12.40 10.29 -5.08
C LEU A 202 13.33 9.93 -6.23
N LYS A 203 14.47 9.29 -5.89
CA LYS A 203 15.29 8.54 -6.85
C LYS A 203 14.46 7.39 -7.43
N ASN A 204 14.55 7.17 -8.74
CA ASN A 204 13.93 6.00 -9.36
C ASN A 204 14.80 4.75 -9.16
N PHE A 205 14.68 4.10 -8.00
CA PHE A 205 15.42 2.88 -7.67
C PHE A 205 14.62 1.58 -7.93
N ILE A 206 13.44 1.67 -8.57
CA ILE A 206 12.61 0.50 -8.92
C ILE A 206 13.32 -0.39 -9.96
N ARG A 207 14.02 0.20 -10.95
CA ARG A 207 14.63 -0.57 -12.07
C ARG A 207 15.57 -1.69 -11.58
N PRO A 208 16.45 -1.49 -10.57
CA PRO A 208 17.27 -2.56 -10.01
C PRO A 208 16.53 -3.65 -9.23
N LEU A 209 15.50 -3.30 -8.43
CA LEU A 209 14.80 -4.26 -7.55
C LEU A 209 13.88 -5.20 -8.35
N MET A 210 13.21 -4.69 -9.38
CA MET A 210 12.39 -5.51 -10.29
C MET A 210 13.23 -6.52 -11.10
N ARG A 211 14.45 -6.16 -11.51
CA ARG A 211 15.37 -7.12 -12.17
C ARG A 211 15.75 -8.28 -11.24
N ARG A 212 15.96 -8.03 -9.94
CA ARG A 212 16.33 -9.09 -8.98
C ARG A 212 15.16 -10.02 -8.64
N ALA A 213 13.94 -9.50 -8.54
CA ALA A 213 12.73 -10.32 -8.32
C ALA A 213 12.39 -11.16 -9.57
N SER A 214 12.53 -10.59 -10.77
CA SER A 214 12.38 -11.30 -12.05
C SER A 214 13.41 -12.44 -12.21
N LEU A 215 14.67 -12.22 -11.82
CA LEU A 215 15.72 -13.25 -11.85
C LEU A 215 15.49 -14.39 -10.85
N ARG A 216 14.93 -14.09 -9.67
CA ARG A 216 14.54 -15.15 -8.71
C ARG A 216 13.33 -15.97 -9.17
N SER A 217 12.36 -15.33 -9.82
CA SER A 217 11.20 -16.02 -10.41
C SER A 217 11.60 -16.92 -11.60
N THR A 218 12.56 -16.50 -12.42
CA THR A 218 13.08 -17.35 -13.52
C THR A 218 13.95 -18.50 -13.03
N LEU A 219 14.68 -18.34 -11.91
CA LEU A 219 15.44 -19.44 -11.30
C LEU A 219 14.55 -20.47 -10.59
N LEU A 220 13.40 -20.07 -10.03
CA LEU A 220 12.44 -20.98 -9.41
C LEU A 220 11.56 -21.72 -10.43
N ASN A 221 11.30 -21.11 -11.60
CA ASN A 221 10.56 -21.76 -12.70
C ASN A 221 11.46 -22.48 -13.72
N GLY A 222 12.79 -22.48 -13.51
CA GLY A 222 13.77 -23.08 -14.41
C GLY A 222 14.08 -24.56 -14.15
N VAL A 223 13.51 -25.16 -13.10
CA VAL A 223 13.56 -26.61 -12.90
C VAL A 223 12.20 -27.17 -13.28
N THR A 224 12.08 -27.56 -14.56
CA THR A 224 11.52 -28.83 -15.07
C THR A 224 10.94 -28.61 -16.47
N LEU A 225 11.78 -28.69 -17.51
CA LEU A 225 11.35 -29.03 -18.87
C LEU A 225 12.48 -29.69 -19.69
N ALA A 226 13.42 -30.36 -19.00
CA ALA A 226 14.47 -31.17 -19.61
C ALA A 226 14.51 -32.62 -19.08
N SER A 227 13.49 -33.08 -18.34
CA SER A 227 13.45 -34.43 -17.76
C SER A 227 12.21 -35.25 -18.13
N LEU A 228 11.49 -34.88 -19.20
CA LEU A 228 10.30 -35.62 -19.67
C LEU A 228 10.40 -36.13 -21.12
N SER A 229 11.62 -36.27 -21.67
CA SER A 229 11.82 -36.82 -23.03
C SER A 229 12.69 -38.08 -23.12
N GLU A 230 13.07 -38.74 -22.02
CA GLU A 230 13.97 -39.91 -22.11
C GLU A 230 13.46 -41.25 -21.54
N ASN A 231 12.20 -41.39 -21.11
CA ASN A 231 11.67 -42.69 -20.65
C ASN A 231 10.45 -43.19 -21.45
N ARG A 232 10.59 -43.25 -22.78
CA ARG A 232 9.76 -44.09 -23.65
C ARG A 232 10.62 -44.78 -24.71
N ALA A 233 11.58 -45.58 -24.25
CA ALA A 233 12.27 -46.59 -25.06
C ALA A 233 12.97 -47.62 -24.16
N ALA A 234 12.21 -48.42 -23.40
CA ALA A 234 12.62 -49.76 -22.94
C ALA A 234 11.45 -50.44 -22.23
N ALA A 235 11.20 -51.70 -22.63
CA ALA A 235 10.19 -52.67 -22.18
C ALA A 235 8.76 -52.49 -22.72
#